data_AF-A0A957D1W4-F1
#
_entry.id   AF-A0A957D1W4-F1
#
_cell.length_a   1.000
_cell.length_b   1.000
_cell.length_c   1.000
_cell.angle_alpha   90.00
_cell.angle_beta   90.00
_cell.angle_gamma   90.00
#
_symmetry.space_group_name_H-M   'P 1'
#
loop_
_entity.id
_entity.type
_entity.pdbx_description
1 polymer ?
#
loop_
_entity_poly.entity_id
_entity_poly.type
_entity_poly.pdbx_seq_one_letter_code
_entity_poly.pdbx_strand_id
1 'polypeptide(L)'
;MKQHPLHVHSRKHRKVISGFVAFLLIIILFGLTAVPFTFSIPILTATKSDLLIVDNNANNAADPGDTIRYTNIFTNSGSTAATNVNFADTIDANTTLVAGSIKTTPIARHDSYAAIGNVGITVLPGSGVLVNDNDPDGGSVSVIPAAGGTANGGAFAIGSDGAFSYLPPTGFEGTDSFNYLIQDTDGNQDPATVFVVVTEMIWFIDNSAASPGGGGLTTPFNSISAFNAIQTGSAPGAKDGDIVFLHSGSGNYTSGI
;
A
#
# COMPACT_ATOMS: atom_id res chain seq x y z
N MET A 1 0.67 5.90 5.95
CA MET A 1 -0.70 6.06 6.50
C MET A 1 -1.35 7.28 5.90
N LYS A 2 -1.81 7.10 4.68
CA LYS A 2 -2.85 7.97 4.19
C LYS A 2 -4.12 7.51 5.03
N GLN A 3 -4.92 8.42 5.64
CA GLN A 3 -6.42 8.43 5.76
C GLN A 3 -6.99 9.86 5.51
N HIS A 4 -8.16 9.96 4.89
CA HIS A 4 -8.70 11.08 4.07
C HIS A 4 -9.31 12.29 4.76
N PRO A 5 -9.57 13.36 3.96
CA PRO A 5 -10.16 14.60 4.43
C PRO A 5 -11.68 14.47 4.62
N LEU A 6 -12.15 14.93 5.79
CA LEU A 6 -13.51 15.37 6.03
C LEU A 6 -13.75 16.74 5.37
N HIS A 7 -14.88 16.89 4.72
CA HIS A 7 -15.44 18.17 4.30
C HIS A 7 -16.06 18.92 5.50
N VAL A 8 -15.69 20.19 5.69
CA VAL A 8 -16.49 21.16 6.45
C VAL A 8 -16.57 22.47 5.67
N HIS A 9 -17.78 23.00 5.53
CA HIS A 9 -18.07 24.28 4.89
C HIS A 9 -17.68 25.46 5.79
N SER A 10 -17.16 26.55 5.21
CA SER A 10 -17.74 27.90 5.38
C SER A 10 -16.87 29.03 4.77
N ARG A 11 -17.60 29.96 4.13
CA ARG A 11 -17.37 31.38 3.86
C ARG A 11 -15.93 31.96 3.92
N LYS A 12 -15.51 32.42 2.74
CA LYS A 12 -14.95 33.76 2.43
C LYS A 12 -14.31 34.52 3.61
N HIS A 13 -12.99 34.37 3.77
CA HIS A 13 -12.11 35.45 4.23
C HIS A 13 -10.72 35.31 3.62
N ARG A 14 -10.20 36.43 3.07
CA ARG A 14 -8.80 36.62 2.66
C ARG A 14 -7.85 36.16 3.77
N LYS A 15 -6.83 35.37 3.43
CA LYS A 15 -5.52 35.47 4.08
C LYS A 15 -4.42 34.96 3.16
N VAL A 16 -3.47 35.86 2.93
CA VAL A 16 -2.15 35.64 2.36
C VAL A 16 -1.45 34.54 3.17
N ILE A 17 -0.82 33.55 2.52
CA ILE A 17 0.23 32.76 3.17
C ILE A 17 1.56 33.20 2.58
N SER A 18 2.08 34.27 3.20
CA SER A 18 3.51 34.48 3.37
C SER A 18 3.89 33.53 4.50
N GLY A 19 4.73 32.54 4.18
CA GLY A 19 5.15 31.51 5.13
C GLY A 19 6.52 30.97 4.77
N PHE A 20 7.49 31.87 4.55
CA PHE A 20 8.90 31.47 4.55
C PHE A 20 9.34 31.35 6.02
N VAL A 21 9.22 30.15 6.60
CA VAL A 21 9.85 29.88 7.89
C VAL A 21 11.30 29.49 7.62
N ALA A 22 12.17 30.48 7.50
CA ALA A 22 13.61 30.26 7.56
C ALA A 22 14.02 30.12 9.03
N PHE A 23 14.17 28.87 9.52
CA PHE A 23 14.88 28.63 10.76
C PHE A 23 16.39 28.67 10.47
N LEU A 24 17.03 29.79 10.80
CA LEU A 24 18.50 29.86 10.87
C LEU A 24 18.94 29.20 12.17
N LEU A 25 19.39 27.95 12.10
CA LEU A 25 19.99 27.25 13.24
C LEU A 25 21.49 27.56 13.28
N ILE A 26 21.91 28.39 14.25
CA ILE A 26 23.32 28.56 14.59
C ILE A 26 23.73 27.31 15.40
N ILE A 27 24.42 26.38 14.77
CA ILE A 27 25.04 25.24 15.47
C ILE A 27 26.37 25.70 16.04
N ILE A 28 26.46 25.87 17.36
CA ILE A 28 27.74 25.97 18.07
C ILE A 28 28.33 24.56 18.11
N LEU A 29 29.36 24.34 17.30
CA LEU A 29 29.97 23.04 17.08
C LEU A 29 30.89 22.68 18.26
N PHE A 30 30.48 21.74 19.11
CA PHE A 30 31.41 20.95 19.93
C PHE A 30 31.30 19.48 19.53
N GLY A 31 32.24 19.04 18.69
CA GLY A 31 32.80 17.68 18.70
C GLY A 31 31.92 16.46 18.37
N LEU A 32 30.63 16.58 18.05
CA LEU A 32 29.81 15.44 17.60
C LEU A 32 29.52 15.54 16.09
N THR A 33 29.69 14.42 15.39
CA THR A 33 29.27 14.27 13.98
C THR A 33 27.79 14.66 13.85
N ALA A 34 27.51 15.72 13.10
CA ALA A 34 26.15 16.17 12.85
C ALA A 34 25.38 15.06 12.12
N VAL A 35 24.44 14.42 12.81
CA VAL A 35 23.42 13.61 12.14
C VAL A 35 22.49 14.60 11.44
N PRO A 36 22.30 14.54 10.11
CA PRO A 36 21.38 15.45 9.44
C PRO A 36 19.97 15.22 9.98
N PHE A 37 19.42 16.22 10.67
CA PHE A 37 18.00 16.23 11.00
C PHE A 37 17.22 16.50 9.72
N THR A 38 16.44 15.52 9.26
CA THR A 38 15.46 15.73 8.21
C THR A 38 14.16 16.21 8.84
N PHE A 39 13.67 17.37 8.40
CA PHE A 39 12.33 17.81 8.79
C PHE A 39 11.30 17.02 7.98
N SER A 40 10.35 16.39 8.66
CA SER A 40 9.18 15.81 8.01
C SER A 40 8.21 16.94 7.70
N ILE A 41 8.02 17.27 6.42
CA ILE A 41 7.11 18.31 5.98
C ILE A 41 6.29 17.84 4.77
N PRO A 42 5.03 18.28 4.63
CA PRO A 42 4.28 18.10 3.39
C PRO A 42 4.83 19.02 2.30
N ILE A 43 4.86 18.54 1.06
CA ILE A 43 5.24 19.32 -0.12
C ILE A 43 4.13 19.13 -1.13
N LEU A 44 3.35 20.17 -1.38
CA LEU A 44 2.18 20.11 -2.23
C LEU A 44 2.42 20.78 -3.57
N THR A 45 2.05 20.10 -4.64
CA THR A 45 1.94 20.67 -5.97
C THR A 45 0.53 20.47 -6.52
N ALA A 46 0.12 21.41 -7.36
CA ALA A 46 -1.15 21.34 -8.08
C ALA A 46 -0.91 21.70 -9.54
N THR A 47 -1.44 20.89 -10.46
CA THR A 47 -1.46 21.21 -11.89
C THR A 47 -2.91 21.22 -12.37
N LYS A 48 -3.18 22.07 -13.36
CA LYS A 48 -4.47 22.18 -14.03
C LYS A 48 -4.25 22.02 -15.52
N SER A 49 -5.05 21.16 -16.14
CA SER A 49 -5.12 21.03 -17.60
C SER A 49 -6.57 21.03 -18.04
N ASP A 50 -6.76 21.32 -19.32
CA ASP A 50 -8.06 21.38 -19.98
C ASP A 50 -8.06 20.52 -21.25
N LEU A 51 -9.23 20.01 -21.60
CA LEU A 51 -9.46 19.19 -22.78
C LEU A 51 -10.84 19.50 -23.36
N LEU A 52 -10.89 19.87 -24.64
CA LEU A 52 -12.15 19.94 -25.39
C LEU A 52 -12.70 18.52 -25.60
N ILE A 53 -13.85 18.22 -25.01
CA ILE A 53 -14.47 16.88 -25.04
C ILE A 53 -15.71 16.81 -25.92
N VAL A 54 -16.37 17.94 -26.18
CA VAL A 54 -17.44 18.07 -27.16
C VAL A 54 -17.14 19.32 -27.97
N ASP A 55 -16.92 19.12 -29.26
CA ASP A 55 -16.68 20.17 -30.26
C ASP A 55 -17.84 20.12 -31.26
N ASN A 56 -18.81 21.02 -31.10
CA ASN A 56 -20.04 20.97 -31.88
C ASN A 56 -19.85 21.47 -33.32
N ASN A 57 -18.84 22.31 -33.56
CA ASN A 57 -18.59 22.91 -34.86
C ASN A 57 -17.37 22.28 -35.58
N ALA A 58 -16.70 21.33 -34.92
CA ALA A 58 -15.55 20.56 -35.40
C ALA A 58 -14.36 21.43 -35.84
N ASN A 59 -14.13 22.57 -35.18
CA ASN A 59 -13.04 23.48 -35.51
C ASN A 59 -11.80 23.32 -34.60
N ASN A 60 -11.83 22.36 -33.67
CA ASN A 60 -10.78 22.11 -32.68
C ASN A 60 -10.45 23.32 -31.78
N ALA A 61 -11.35 24.28 -31.67
CA ALA A 61 -11.29 25.41 -30.75
C ALA A 61 -12.47 25.34 -29.79
N ALA A 62 -12.30 25.89 -28.59
CA ALA A 62 -13.39 25.97 -27.64
C ALA A 62 -14.30 27.16 -27.97
N ASP A 63 -15.55 26.89 -28.34
CA ASP A 63 -16.56 27.90 -28.66
C ASP A 63 -17.78 27.83 -27.73
N PRO A 64 -18.63 28.89 -27.72
CA PRO A 64 -19.90 28.85 -27.01
C PRO A 64 -20.77 27.66 -27.44
N GLY A 65 -21.11 26.80 -26.49
CA GLY A 65 -21.88 25.58 -26.69
C GLY A 65 -21.07 24.29 -26.54
N ASP A 66 -19.74 24.38 -26.62
CA ASP A 66 -18.84 23.25 -26.45
C ASP A 66 -18.65 22.85 -24.98
N THR A 67 -18.10 21.66 -24.77
CA THR A 67 -17.80 21.15 -23.43
C THR A 67 -16.30 20.93 -23.26
N ILE A 68 -15.73 21.55 -22.22
CA ILE A 68 -14.33 21.41 -21.82
C ILE A 68 -14.30 20.66 -20.49
N ARG A 69 -13.41 19.67 -20.38
CA ARG A 69 -13.08 19.02 -19.12
C ARG A 69 -11.82 19.64 -18.55
N TYR A 70 -11.90 20.11 -17.31
CA TYR A 70 -10.73 20.49 -16.52
C TYR A 70 -10.30 19.34 -15.63
N THR A 71 -9.00 19.06 -15.59
CA THR A 71 -8.39 18.09 -14.69
C THR A 71 -7.42 18.81 -13.78
N ASN A 72 -7.67 18.71 -12.47
CA ASN A 72 -6.76 19.20 -11.44
C ASN A 72 -6.06 18.00 -10.78
N ILE A 73 -4.73 18.00 -10.77
CA ILE A 73 -3.93 16.96 -10.11
C ILE A 73 -3.26 17.57 -8.90
N PHE A 74 -3.50 16.99 -7.73
CA PHE A 74 -2.89 17.40 -6.47
C PHE A 74 -1.93 16.32 -5.99
N THR A 75 -0.67 16.68 -5.78
CA THR A 75 0.36 15.73 -5.35
C THR A 75 0.98 16.20 -4.04
N ASN A 76 1.07 15.29 -3.07
CA ASN A 76 1.91 15.46 -1.90
C ASN A 76 3.19 14.64 -2.08
N SER A 77 4.30 15.31 -2.41
CA SER A 77 5.63 14.70 -2.50
C SER A 77 6.44 14.83 -1.21
N GLY A 78 5.83 15.40 -0.16
CA GLY A 78 6.44 15.50 1.16
C GLY A 78 6.41 14.19 1.93
N SER A 79 7.18 14.15 3.02
CA SER A 79 7.32 12.98 3.89
C SER A 79 6.23 12.88 4.98
N THR A 80 5.35 13.87 5.06
CA THR A 80 4.20 13.89 6.00
C THR A 80 2.89 14.05 5.25
N ALA A 81 1.81 13.54 5.83
CA ALA A 81 0.46 13.82 5.35
C ALA A 81 0.16 15.32 5.40
N ALA A 82 -0.38 15.86 4.31
CA ALA A 82 -0.89 17.21 4.29
C ALA A 82 -2.32 17.22 4.85
N THR A 83 -2.52 17.89 5.97
CA THR A 83 -3.83 18.01 6.64
C THR A 83 -4.41 19.41 6.43
N ASN A 84 -5.74 19.54 6.41
CA ASN A 84 -6.45 20.82 6.27
C ASN A 84 -6.07 21.61 5.01
N VAL A 85 -5.79 20.90 3.91
CA VAL A 85 -5.49 21.53 2.63
C VAL A 85 -6.79 22.00 2.00
N ASN A 86 -6.86 23.29 1.66
CA ASN A 86 -7.99 23.86 0.94
C ASN A 86 -7.51 24.35 -0.43
N PHE A 87 -8.11 23.84 -1.49
CA PHE A 87 -7.88 24.28 -2.86
C PHE A 87 -9.10 25.02 -3.38
N ALA A 88 -8.87 26.18 -3.99
CA ALA A 88 -9.91 26.98 -4.63
C ALA A 88 -9.59 27.10 -6.11
N ASP A 89 -10.49 26.61 -6.95
CA ASP A 89 -10.47 26.79 -8.40
C ASP A 89 -11.67 27.64 -8.80
N THR A 90 -11.45 28.70 -9.58
CA THR A 90 -12.52 29.60 -10.02
C THR A 90 -12.87 29.24 -11.46
N ILE A 91 -14.16 28.97 -11.69
CA ILE A 91 -14.68 28.73 -13.04
C ILE A 91 -14.51 30.01 -13.86
N ASP A 92 -14.02 29.87 -15.10
CA ASP A 92 -13.85 31.00 -16.01
C ASP A 92 -15.21 31.65 -16.29
N ALA A 93 -15.24 32.99 -16.35
CA ALA A 93 -16.48 33.75 -16.51
C ALA A 93 -17.24 33.43 -17.80
N ASN A 94 -16.57 32.87 -18.82
CA ASN A 94 -17.18 32.48 -20.09
C ASN A 94 -17.63 31.01 -20.12
N THR A 95 -17.44 30.29 -19.01
CA THR A 95 -17.83 28.88 -18.89
C THR A 95 -18.96 28.70 -17.89
N THR A 96 -19.77 27.67 -18.09
CA THR A 96 -20.81 27.27 -17.14
C THR A 96 -20.48 25.87 -16.63
N LEU A 97 -20.53 25.68 -15.32
CA LEU A 97 -20.36 24.35 -14.73
C LEU A 97 -21.52 23.45 -15.13
N VAL A 98 -21.20 22.28 -15.66
CA VAL A 98 -22.19 21.22 -15.86
C VAL A 98 -22.48 20.58 -14.51
N ALA A 99 -23.74 20.65 -14.05
CA ALA A 99 -24.11 20.11 -12.75
C ALA A 99 -23.79 18.60 -12.67
N GLY A 100 -23.13 18.17 -11.59
CA GLY A 100 -22.72 16.78 -11.39
C GLY A 100 -21.43 16.36 -12.13
N SER A 101 -20.77 17.27 -12.87
CA SER A 101 -19.54 16.95 -13.60
C SER A 101 -18.27 17.00 -12.75
N ILE A 102 -18.37 17.31 -11.46
CA ILE A 102 -17.24 17.29 -10.53
C ILE A 102 -17.12 15.87 -10.00
N LYS A 103 -15.96 15.27 -10.23
CA LYS A 103 -15.60 13.91 -9.83
C LYS A 103 -14.17 13.89 -9.34
N THR A 104 -13.89 13.01 -8.39
CA THR A 104 -12.59 12.80 -7.78
C THR A 104 -12.14 11.36 -8.01
N THR A 105 -10.84 11.11 -7.90
CA THR A 105 -10.32 9.75 -7.78
C THR A 105 -10.48 9.27 -6.33
N PRO A 106 -10.61 7.96 -6.07
CA PRO A 106 -10.44 7.44 -4.72
C PRO A 106 -9.01 7.77 -4.24
N ILE A 107 -8.75 7.73 -2.92
CA ILE A 107 -7.36 7.82 -2.43
C ILE A 107 -7.02 6.54 -1.67
N ALA A 108 -6.11 5.78 -2.28
CA ALA A 108 -5.56 4.52 -1.80
C ALA A 108 -4.37 4.76 -0.88
N ARG A 109 -4.28 3.98 0.18
CA ARG A 109 -3.46 4.30 1.33
C ARG A 109 -2.65 3.09 1.75
N HIS A 110 -1.33 3.24 1.72
CA HIS A 110 -0.44 2.12 2.01
C HIS A 110 -0.71 1.47 3.37
N ASP A 111 -0.63 0.14 3.38
CA ASP A 111 -0.96 -0.72 4.50
C ASP A 111 0.28 -1.39 5.09
N SER A 112 0.17 -1.87 6.32
CA SER A 112 1.24 -2.62 6.98
C SER A 112 0.67 -3.74 7.84
N TYR A 113 1.20 -4.94 7.65
CA TYR A 113 0.81 -6.14 8.37
C TYR A 113 2.04 -6.91 8.86
N ALA A 114 1.82 -7.85 9.78
CA ALA A 114 2.82 -8.82 10.19
C ALA A 114 2.38 -10.23 9.76
N ALA A 115 3.34 -11.08 9.44
CA ALA A 115 3.10 -12.48 9.10
C ALA A 115 4.11 -13.39 9.80
N ILE A 116 3.72 -14.64 10.01
CA ILE A 116 4.59 -15.67 10.58
C ILE A 116 5.37 -16.34 9.45
N GLY A 117 6.68 -16.48 9.61
CA GLY A 117 7.55 -17.17 8.65
C GLY A 117 7.05 -18.59 8.37
N ASN A 118 7.11 -19.03 7.11
CA ASN A 118 6.62 -20.34 6.66
C ASN A 118 5.11 -20.64 6.88
N VAL A 119 4.33 -19.69 7.42
CA VAL A 119 2.89 -19.83 7.67
C VAL A 119 2.09 -18.82 6.84
N GLY A 120 2.50 -17.54 6.86
CA GLY A 120 1.79 -16.46 6.20
C GLY A 120 0.71 -15.80 7.06
N ILE A 121 -0.22 -15.12 6.39
CA ILE A 121 -1.35 -14.41 7.00
C ILE A 121 -2.57 -14.47 6.08
N THR A 122 -3.76 -14.53 6.69
CA THR A 122 -5.04 -14.25 6.03
C THR A 122 -5.73 -13.11 6.76
N VAL A 123 -6.11 -12.07 6.03
CA VAL A 123 -6.77 -10.86 6.55
C VAL A 123 -8.20 -10.80 6.02
N LEU A 124 -9.15 -10.63 6.94
CA LEU A 124 -10.57 -10.49 6.62
C LEU A 124 -10.92 -9.04 6.25
N PRO A 125 -12.06 -8.79 5.55
CA PRO A 125 -12.40 -7.46 5.04
C PRO A 125 -12.42 -6.35 6.11
N GLY A 126 -12.89 -6.64 7.32
CA GLY A 126 -12.96 -5.68 8.42
C GLY A 126 -11.61 -5.22 8.98
N SER A 127 -10.51 -5.84 8.54
CA SER A 127 -9.13 -5.42 8.82
C SER A 127 -8.29 -5.40 7.55
N GLY A 128 -8.94 -5.45 6.38
CA GLY A 128 -8.31 -5.51 5.07
C GLY A 128 -7.84 -4.14 4.59
N VAL A 129 -7.34 -4.11 3.36
CA VAL A 129 -6.69 -2.90 2.82
C VAL A 129 -7.64 -1.71 2.69
N LEU A 130 -8.94 -1.95 2.49
CA LEU A 130 -9.91 -0.88 2.29
C LEU A 130 -10.26 -0.10 3.58
N VAL A 131 -9.82 -0.56 4.76
CA VAL A 131 -10.16 0.10 6.05
C VAL A 131 -9.58 1.51 6.11
N ASN A 132 -8.46 1.75 5.44
CA ASN A 132 -7.79 3.03 5.45
C ASN A 132 -8.11 3.89 4.19
N ASP A 133 -8.94 3.41 3.26
CA ASP A 133 -9.22 4.03 1.96
C ASP A 133 -10.60 4.70 1.91
N ASN A 134 -10.79 5.67 1.02
CA ASN A 134 -12.14 6.11 0.62
C ASN A 134 -12.16 6.90 -0.69
N ASP A 135 -13.39 7.30 -1.03
CA ASP A 135 -13.72 8.18 -2.13
C ASP A 135 -14.14 9.55 -1.57
N PRO A 136 -13.50 10.67 -1.98
CA PRO A 136 -13.92 12.02 -1.59
C PRO A 136 -15.34 12.39 -2.06
N ASP A 137 -15.86 11.75 -3.10
CA ASP A 137 -17.25 11.92 -3.56
C ASP A 137 -18.26 11.17 -2.67
N GLY A 138 -17.78 10.41 -1.68
CA GLY A 138 -18.60 9.63 -0.74
C GLY A 138 -19.10 8.30 -1.32
N GLY A 139 -18.60 7.90 -2.49
CA GLY A 139 -18.88 6.62 -3.11
C GLY A 139 -18.23 5.43 -2.39
N SER A 140 -18.64 4.23 -2.79
CA SER A 140 -17.97 2.99 -2.36
C SER A 140 -16.68 2.78 -3.15
N VAL A 141 -15.69 2.20 -2.48
CA VAL A 141 -14.43 1.81 -3.11
C VAL A 141 -14.26 0.29 -3.03
N SER A 142 -13.70 -0.31 -4.07
CA SER A 142 -13.40 -1.74 -4.13
C SER A 142 -11.99 -1.99 -4.66
N VAL A 143 -11.38 -3.10 -4.27
CA VAL A 143 -10.10 -3.53 -4.85
C VAL A 143 -10.37 -4.19 -6.21
N ILE A 144 -9.48 -3.96 -7.18
CA ILE A 144 -9.42 -4.78 -8.39
C ILE A 144 -8.72 -6.09 -8.03
N PRO A 145 -9.41 -7.25 -8.04
CA PRO A 145 -8.84 -8.51 -7.55
C PRO A 145 -7.57 -8.89 -8.31
N ALA A 146 -6.58 -9.38 -7.56
CA ALA A 146 -5.30 -9.77 -8.11
C ALA A 146 -4.71 -10.92 -7.31
N ALA A 147 -3.85 -11.71 -7.96
CA ALA A 147 -3.00 -12.69 -7.31
C ALA A 147 -1.67 -12.76 -8.06
N GLY A 148 -0.58 -13.05 -7.34
CA GLY A 148 0.73 -13.09 -7.97
C GLY A 148 1.88 -13.19 -6.97
N GLY A 149 3.08 -12.92 -7.50
CA GLY A 149 4.31 -12.83 -6.72
C GLY A 149 4.49 -11.44 -6.09
N THR A 150 5.18 -11.43 -4.96
CA THR A 150 5.55 -10.23 -4.19
C THR A 150 7.00 -9.85 -4.47
N ALA A 151 7.45 -8.71 -3.94
CA ALA A 151 8.79 -8.18 -4.20
C ALA A 151 9.92 -9.15 -3.81
N ASN A 152 9.74 -9.98 -2.78
CA ASN A 152 10.72 -10.98 -2.34
C ASN A 152 10.30 -12.42 -2.66
N GLY A 153 9.34 -12.62 -3.58
CA GLY A 153 8.99 -13.94 -4.11
C GLY A 153 7.97 -14.73 -3.29
N GLY A 154 7.34 -14.13 -2.28
CA GLY A 154 6.13 -14.67 -1.65
C GLY A 154 4.94 -14.61 -2.60
N ALA A 155 3.85 -15.30 -2.25
CA ALA A 155 2.61 -15.30 -3.02
C ALA A 155 1.51 -14.50 -2.29
N PHE A 156 0.67 -13.79 -3.04
CA PHE A 156 -0.51 -13.12 -2.50
C PHE A 156 -1.75 -13.37 -3.35
N ALA A 157 -2.92 -13.20 -2.74
CA ALA A 157 -4.20 -13.11 -3.41
C ALA A 157 -5.07 -12.09 -2.67
N ILE A 158 -5.71 -11.17 -3.38
CA ILE A 158 -6.55 -10.11 -2.83
C ILE A 158 -7.92 -10.08 -3.51
N GLY A 159 -8.98 -10.01 -2.71
CA GLY A 159 -10.37 -9.93 -3.14
C GLY A 159 -10.87 -8.50 -3.25
N SER A 160 -11.99 -8.31 -3.95
CA SER A 160 -12.58 -6.97 -4.18
C SER A 160 -13.09 -6.28 -2.91
N ASP A 161 -13.34 -7.05 -1.86
CA ASP A 161 -13.74 -6.60 -0.53
C ASP A 161 -12.55 -6.17 0.35
N GLY A 162 -11.32 -6.23 -0.17
CA GLY A 162 -10.11 -5.86 0.54
C GLY A 162 -9.54 -6.95 1.43
N ALA A 163 -10.16 -8.13 1.50
CA ALA A 163 -9.55 -9.30 2.13
C ALA A 163 -8.38 -9.80 1.30
N PHE A 164 -7.34 -10.32 1.95
CA PHE A 164 -6.20 -10.91 1.24
C PHE A 164 -5.54 -12.03 2.03
N SER A 165 -4.79 -12.86 1.31
CA SER A 165 -3.85 -13.83 1.87
C SER A 165 -2.45 -13.55 1.36
N TYR A 166 -1.45 -13.75 2.22
CA TYR A 166 -0.04 -13.70 1.88
C TYR A 166 0.69 -14.92 2.43
N LEU A 167 1.55 -15.53 1.62
CA LEU A 167 2.44 -16.61 2.00
C LEU A 167 3.89 -16.21 1.66
N PRO A 168 4.79 -16.06 2.65
CA PRO A 168 6.19 -15.73 2.37
C PRO A 168 6.90 -16.89 1.65
N PRO A 169 8.02 -16.62 0.97
CA PRO A 169 8.93 -17.67 0.55
C PRO A 169 9.39 -18.51 1.74
N THR A 170 9.64 -19.80 1.52
CA THR A 170 10.18 -20.67 2.56
C THR A 170 11.49 -20.12 3.13
N GLY A 171 11.58 -20.04 4.46
CA GLY A 171 12.75 -19.56 5.18
C GLY A 171 13.00 -18.05 5.07
N PHE A 172 12.05 -17.27 4.53
CA PHE A 172 12.15 -15.82 4.46
C PHE A 172 11.74 -15.15 5.77
N GLU A 173 12.57 -14.21 6.22
CA GLU A 173 12.28 -13.24 7.27
C GLU A 173 12.66 -11.84 6.77
N GLY A 174 11.93 -10.82 7.20
CA GLY A 174 12.14 -9.44 6.77
C GLY A 174 10.89 -8.82 6.17
N THR A 175 11.06 -7.69 5.49
CA THR A 175 9.93 -6.96 4.89
C THR A 175 9.73 -7.37 3.44
N ASP A 176 8.49 -7.71 3.12
CA ASP A 176 8.00 -7.99 1.77
C ASP A 176 6.90 -7.01 1.36
N SER A 177 6.59 -6.94 0.07
CA SER A 177 5.55 -6.03 -0.41
C SER A 177 4.89 -6.47 -1.71
N PHE A 178 3.64 -6.02 -1.90
CA PHE A 178 2.91 -6.09 -3.16
C PHE A 178 2.04 -4.85 -3.37
N ASN A 179 1.76 -4.53 -4.64
CA ASN A 179 0.89 -3.42 -5.00
C ASN A 179 -0.53 -3.91 -5.25
N TYR A 180 -1.50 -3.05 -4.96
CA TYR A 180 -2.91 -3.24 -5.30
C TYR A 180 -3.49 -1.95 -5.87
N LEU A 181 -4.67 -2.07 -6.48
CA LEU A 181 -5.37 -0.98 -7.11
C LEU A 181 -6.80 -0.95 -6.61
N ILE A 182 -7.25 0.20 -6.15
CA ILE A 182 -8.65 0.42 -5.81
C ILE A 182 -9.37 1.16 -6.93
N GLN A 183 -10.67 0.99 -7.01
CA GLN A 183 -11.54 1.62 -7.98
C GLN A 183 -12.81 2.14 -7.31
N ASP A 184 -13.22 3.36 -7.68
CA ASP A 184 -14.51 3.95 -7.29
C ASP A 184 -15.65 3.54 -8.25
N THR A 185 -16.86 4.04 -8.00
CA THR A 185 -18.03 3.74 -8.85
C THR A 185 -18.02 4.40 -10.22
N ASP A 186 -17.20 5.44 -10.41
CA ASP A 186 -17.04 6.14 -11.68
C ASP A 186 -15.90 5.52 -12.53
N GLY A 187 -15.21 4.51 -11.99
CA GLY A 187 -14.15 3.77 -12.65
C GLY A 187 -12.76 4.37 -12.45
N ASN A 188 -12.60 5.44 -11.67
CA ASN A 188 -11.30 6.02 -11.37
C ASN A 188 -10.52 5.13 -10.40
N GLN A 189 -9.19 5.13 -10.51
CA GLN A 189 -8.32 4.20 -9.80
C GLN A 189 -7.16 4.92 -9.09
N ASP A 190 -6.75 4.43 -7.93
CA ASP A 190 -5.54 4.90 -7.22
C ASP A 190 -4.73 3.69 -6.69
N PRO A 191 -3.42 3.59 -6.98
CA PRO A 191 -2.60 2.48 -6.51
C PRO A 191 -2.12 2.66 -5.06
N ALA A 192 -1.97 1.55 -4.35
CA ALA A 192 -1.33 1.48 -3.05
C ALA A 192 -0.46 0.23 -2.91
N THR A 193 0.22 0.14 -1.77
CA THR A 193 1.22 -0.91 -1.48
C THR A 193 0.94 -1.47 -0.10
N VAL A 194 0.93 -2.79 -0.01
CA VAL A 194 0.91 -3.51 1.26
C VAL A 194 2.35 -3.87 1.61
N PHE A 195 2.78 -3.52 2.82
CA PHE A 195 4.04 -3.97 3.41
C PHE A 195 3.76 -5.08 4.42
N VAL A 196 4.47 -6.21 4.32
CA VAL A 196 4.32 -7.32 5.25
C VAL A 196 5.67 -7.58 5.93
N VAL A 197 5.69 -7.45 7.25
CA VAL A 197 6.86 -7.79 8.08
C VAL A 197 6.75 -9.25 8.51
N VAL A 198 7.67 -10.07 8.02
CA VAL A 198 7.73 -11.51 8.30
C VAL A 198 8.71 -11.76 9.43
N THR A 199 8.21 -12.34 10.52
CA THR A 199 8.96 -12.69 11.72
C THR A 199 8.53 -14.06 12.23
N GLU A 200 9.18 -14.56 13.28
CA GLU A 200 8.81 -15.81 13.97
C GLU A 200 8.78 -17.00 13.00
N MET A 201 9.96 -17.53 12.66
CA MET A 201 10.06 -18.66 11.75
C MET A 201 9.54 -19.95 12.39
N ILE A 202 8.63 -20.64 11.69
CA ILE A 202 8.14 -21.97 12.08
C ILE A 202 8.46 -23.00 10.98
N TRP A 203 9.25 -24.01 11.32
CA TRP A 203 9.56 -25.13 10.44
C TRP A 203 8.64 -26.31 10.72
N PHE A 204 7.98 -26.82 9.68
CA PHE A 204 7.08 -27.97 9.82
C PHE A 204 7.75 -29.25 9.30
N ILE A 205 7.74 -30.29 10.12
CA ILE A 205 8.12 -31.65 9.74
C ILE A 205 6.91 -32.57 9.97
N ASP A 206 6.41 -33.19 8.92
CA ASP A 206 5.28 -34.11 8.94
C ASP A 206 5.65 -35.41 8.21
N ASN A 207 5.85 -36.50 8.95
CA ASN A 207 6.26 -37.77 8.36
C ASN A 207 5.15 -38.48 7.56
N SER A 208 3.94 -37.95 7.57
CA SER A 208 2.83 -38.39 6.71
C SER A 208 2.76 -37.63 5.38
N ALA A 209 3.53 -36.55 5.23
CA ALA A 209 3.57 -35.77 4.00
C ALA A 209 4.00 -36.62 2.80
N ALA A 210 3.17 -36.65 1.76
CA ALA A 210 3.36 -37.50 0.59
C ALA A 210 4.63 -37.18 -0.22
N SER A 211 5.20 -35.99 -0.07
CA SER A 211 6.43 -35.56 -0.75
C SER A 211 7.22 -34.62 0.14
N PRO A 212 8.57 -34.59 0.01
CA PRO A 212 9.40 -33.66 0.77
C PRO A 212 9.11 -32.22 0.30
N GLY A 213 8.56 -31.40 1.19
CA GLY A 213 8.40 -29.96 0.98
C GLY A 213 9.59 -29.16 1.52
N GLY A 214 9.43 -27.83 1.53
CA GLY A 214 10.45 -26.90 2.01
C GLY A 214 10.40 -26.60 3.51
N GLY A 215 9.43 -27.15 4.25
CA GLY A 215 9.24 -26.86 5.67
C GLY A 215 8.21 -25.77 5.98
N GLY A 216 7.42 -25.37 4.97
CA GLY A 216 6.26 -24.49 5.16
C GLY A 216 5.04 -25.24 5.70
N LEU A 217 4.06 -24.54 6.26
CA LEU A 217 2.82 -25.14 6.80
C LEU A 217 2.09 -26.00 5.76
N THR A 218 2.06 -25.56 4.49
CA THR A 218 1.40 -26.29 3.39
C THR A 218 2.34 -27.23 2.64
N THR A 219 3.64 -27.13 2.87
CA THR A 219 4.69 -27.94 2.21
C THR A 219 5.75 -28.35 3.23
N PRO A 220 5.40 -29.16 4.25
CA PRO A 220 6.32 -29.52 5.33
C PRO A 220 7.42 -30.45 4.84
N PHE A 221 8.52 -30.54 5.60
CA PHE A 221 9.47 -31.63 5.42
C PHE A 221 8.82 -32.96 5.77
N ASN A 222 9.17 -34.03 5.06
CA ASN A 222 8.61 -35.36 5.34
C ASN A 222 9.49 -36.22 6.26
N SER A 223 10.63 -35.70 6.72
CA SER A 223 11.53 -36.40 7.64
C SER A 223 12.50 -35.44 8.33
N ILE A 224 13.03 -35.87 9.48
CA ILE A 224 14.12 -35.14 10.18
C ILE A 224 15.39 -35.11 9.33
N SER A 225 15.66 -36.15 8.56
CA SER A 225 16.80 -36.17 7.62
C SER A 225 16.69 -35.05 6.59
N ALA A 226 15.50 -34.84 6.00
CA ALA A 226 15.25 -33.77 5.04
C ALA A 226 15.41 -32.38 5.68
N PHE A 227 14.93 -32.19 6.91
CA PHE A 227 15.14 -30.96 7.66
C PHE A 227 16.62 -30.72 7.98
N ASN A 228 17.37 -31.73 8.44
CA ASN A 228 18.77 -31.59 8.79
C ASN A 228 19.66 -31.33 7.56
N ALA A 229 19.27 -31.81 6.38
CA ALA A 229 20.00 -31.57 5.14
C ALA A 229 20.10 -30.07 4.80
N ILE A 230 19.05 -29.29 5.06
CA ILE A 230 19.06 -27.84 4.76
C ILE A 230 19.88 -27.01 5.75
N GLN A 231 20.27 -27.57 6.90
CA GLN A 231 21.07 -26.87 7.91
C GLN A 231 22.55 -26.75 7.55
N THR A 232 23.00 -27.49 6.54
CA THR A 232 24.42 -27.62 6.16
C THR A 232 24.82 -26.81 4.92
N GLY A 233 23.92 -26.00 4.33
CA GLY A 233 24.14 -25.30 3.07
C GLY A 233 23.46 -23.94 2.94
N SER A 234 23.84 -23.18 1.91
CA SER A 234 23.57 -21.74 1.69
C SER A 234 22.12 -21.31 1.39
N ALA A 235 21.12 -22.14 1.67
CA ALA A 235 19.71 -21.74 1.70
C ALA A 235 19.36 -21.32 3.14
N PRO A 236 18.28 -20.57 3.43
CA PRO A 236 17.98 -20.18 4.81
C PRO A 236 17.65 -21.43 5.63
N GLY A 237 18.65 -22.00 6.29
CA GLY A 237 18.50 -23.03 7.30
C GLY A 237 17.75 -22.48 8.51
N ALA A 238 17.31 -23.37 9.38
CA ALA A 238 16.76 -22.98 10.66
C ALA A 238 17.85 -22.29 11.48
N LYS A 239 17.51 -21.17 12.10
CA LYS A 239 18.40 -20.39 12.94
C LYS A 239 18.13 -20.69 14.41
N ASP A 240 19.10 -20.36 15.27
CA ASP A 240 18.89 -20.38 16.71
C ASP A 240 17.67 -19.53 17.08
N GLY A 241 16.70 -20.14 17.75
CA GLY A 241 15.45 -19.49 18.17
C GLY A 241 14.25 -19.77 17.26
N ASP A 242 14.43 -20.42 16.12
CA ASP A 242 13.31 -20.86 15.27
C ASP A 242 12.47 -21.94 15.97
N ILE A 243 11.18 -21.95 15.69
CA ILE A 243 10.26 -22.98 16.19
C ILE A 243 10.25 -24.14 15.20
N VAL A 244 10.44 -25.37 15.68
CA VAL A 244 10.27 -26.58 14.87
C VAL A 244 9.02 -27.33 15.35
N PHE A 245 8.03 -27.46 14.48
CA PHE A 245 6.82 -28.22 14.72
C PHE A 245 6.95 -29.62 14.12
N LEU A 246 6.80 -30.63 14.97
CA LEU A 246 6.79 -32.05 14.59
C LEU A 246 5.35 -32.58 14.57
N HIS A 247 4.88 -33.04 13.41
CA HIS A 247 3.63 -33.77 13.26
C HIS A 247 3.87 -35.25 12.96
N SER A 248 3.77 -36.11 13.98
CA SER A 248 3.81 -37.56 13.76
C SER A 248 2.45 -38.05 13.31
N GLY A 249 2.36 -38.53 12.07
CA GLY A 249 1.28 -39.41 11.61
C GLY A 249 1.39 -40.81 12.24
N SER A 250 1.05 -41.87 11.50
CA SER A 250 1.07 -43.26 12.01
C SER A 250 2.46 -43.88 12.22
N GLY A 251 3.55 -43.12 12.07
CA GLY A 251 4.93 -43.58 12.22
C GLY A 251 5.73 -42.77 13.25
N ASN A 252 6.74 -43.40 13.86
CA ASN A 252 7.67 -42.73 14.77
C ASN A 252 8.77 -41.99 13.98
N TYR A 253 9.23 -40.87 14.51
CA TYR A 253 10.49 -40.27 14.07
C TYR A 253 11.66 -41.11 14.59
N THR A 254 12.52 -41.60 13.70
CA THR A 254 13.62 -42.54 14.06
C THR A 254 14.96 -41.85 14.31
N SER A 255 15.02 -40.53 14.22
CA SER A 255 16.23 -39.71 14.41
C SER A 255 15.94 -38.58 15.39
N GLY A 256 16.92 -38.16 16.17
CA GLY A 256 16.85 -36.93 16.97
C GLY A 256 17.08 -35.70 16.11
N ILE A 257 16.53 -34.56 16.56
CA ILE A 257 16.91 -33.23 16.07
C ILE A 257 18.26 -32.87 16.69
#